data_AF-X1L5D2-F1
#
_entry.id   AF-X1L5D2-F1
#
_cell.length_a   1.000
_cell.length_b   1.000
_cell.length_c   1.000
_cell.angle_alpha   90.00
_cell.angle_beta   90.00
_cell.angle_gamma   90.00
#
_symmetry.space_group_name_H-M   'P 1'
#
loop_
_entity.id
_entity.type
_entity.pdbx_description
1 polymer ?
#
loop_
_entity_poly.entity_id
_entity_poly.type
_entity_poly.pdbx_seq_one_letter_code
_entity_poly.pdbx_strand_id
1 'polypeptide(L)'
;NQSLERTIEDALELGCRRVDLFFMIGLPRQTPQSVQETIKYCGALLREYSKNGNSRVHPYISPLAPFLDPGSRAFENPQKHGYKLFYKTLEEHRQALLAPSWKYVLNYETEWMSRDELVSSTYEAALGLNRLKVKYGLLRQKQGQIIEVRIREAMSLMRQVDEILLIRDERVREDRMNSLKARFSSLNSDSTICNKKELRWPVKSMRFNYPRVIWAALAKK
;
A
#
# COMPACT_ATOMS: atom_id res chain seq x y z
N ASN A 1 -8.77 19.93 -2.19
CA ASN A 1 -9.06 18.99 -1.08
C ASN A 1 -9.40 19.74 0.22
N GLN A 2 -10.14 20.85 0.14
CA GLN A 2 -10.33 21.78 1.26
C GLN A 2 -10.99 21.13 2.49
N SER A 3 -12.03 20.30 2.32
CA SER A 3 -12.71 19.64 3.44
C SER A 3 -11.80 18.65 4.19
N LEU A 4 -10.90 17.97 3.47
CA LEU A 4 -9.90 17.10 4.08
C LEU A 4 -8.87 17.91 4.87
N GLU A 5 -8.35 18.97 4.27
CA GLU A 5 -7.38 19.88 4.92
C GLU A 5 -7.98 20.50 6.19
N ARG A 6 -9.24 20.94 6.13
CA ARG A 6 -9.98 21.43 7.30
C ARG A 6 -10.13 20.37 8.39
N THR A 7 -10.43 19.13 8.02
CA THR A 7 -10.51 18.01 8.98
C THR A 7 -9.16 17.77 9.67
N ILE A 8 -8.06 17.88 8.92
CA ILE A 8 -6.70 17.77 9.47
C ILE A 8 -6.45 18.90 10.47
N GLU A 9 -6.75 20.14 10.09
CA GLU A 9 -6.60 21.33 10.94
C GLU A 9 -7.38 21.19 12.26
N ASP A 10 -8.68 20.92 12.16
CA ASP A 10 -9.56 20.79 13.33
C ASP A 10 -9.06 19.67 14.27
N ALA A 11 -8.63 18.53 13.73
CA ALA A 11 -8.06 17.45 14.54
C ALA A 11 -6.75 17.88 15.25
N LEU A 12 -5.87 18.59 14.55
CA LEU A 12 -4.61 19.05 15.11
C LEU A 12 -4.82 20.13 16.18
N GLU A 13 -5.79 21.02 16.01
CA GLU A 13 -6.22 22.05 16.98
C GLU A 13 -6.81 21.43 18.24
N LEU A 14 -7.60 20.37 18.10
CA LEU A 14 -8.14 19.59 19.22
C LEU A 14 -7.08 18.71 19.94
N GLY A 15 -5.81 18.82 19.55
CA GLY A 15 -4.69 18.15 20.22
C GLY A 15 -4.38 16.74 19.71
N CYS A 16 -4.95 16.29 18.59
CA CYS A 16 -4.59 14.99 18.00
C CYS A 16 -3.12 14.97 17.61
N ARG A 17 -2.32 14.09 18.23
CA ARG A 17 -0.86 14.09 18.03
C ARG A 17 -0.42 13.66 16.64
N ARG A 18 -1.28 12.90 15.94
CA ARG A 18 -0.99 12.30 14.64
C ARG A 18 -2.29 12.09 13.87
N VAL A 19 -2.24 12.37 12.57
CA VAL A 19 -3.29 12.09 11.59
C VAL A 19 -2.67 11.19 10.51
N ASP A 20 -3.19 9.98 10.38
CA ASP A 20 -2.80 9.05 9.31
C ASP A 20 -3.74 9.21 8.13
N LEU A 21 -3.17 9.44 6.94
CA LEU A 21 -3.94 9.62 5.70
C LEU A 21 -3.64 8.45 4.76
N PHE A 22 -4.68 7.72 4.36
CA PHE A 22 -4.55 6.58 3.48
C PHE A 22 -5.14 6.89 2.10
N PHE A 23 -4.29 6.83 1.08
CA PHE A 23 -4.66 6.91 -0.32
C PHE A 23 -4.66 5.52 -0.94
N MET A 24 -5.52 5.32 -1.92
CA MET A 24 -5.69 4.04 -2.60
C MET A 24 -5.41 4.16 -4.09
N ILE A 25 -4.76 3.15 -4.66
CA ILE A 25 -4.51 3.00 -6.11
C ILE A 25 -5.39 1.87 -6.64
N GLY A 26 -5.93 2.03 -7.84
CA GLY A 26 -6.75 1.03 -8.52
C GLY A 26 -8.24 1.28 -8.42
N LEU A 27 -8.62 2.54 -8.17
CA LEU A 27 -10.01 2.99 -8.24
C LEU A 27 -10.36 3.44 -9.67
N PRO A 28 -11.66 3.45 -10.05
CA PRO A 28 -12.10 3.90 -11.36
C PRO A 28 -11.69 5.36 -11.59
N ARG A 29 -11.42 5.70 -12.85
CA ARG A 29 -10.97 7.01 -13.32
C ARG A 29 -9.56 7.43 -12.90
N GLN A 30 -8.85 6.61 -12.11
CA GLN A 30 -7.43 6.85 -11.87
C GLN A 30 -6.62 6.49 -13.11
N THR A 31 -5.63 7.32 -13.41
CA THR A 31 -4.57 7.07 -14.39
C THR A 31 -3.22 7.04 -13.66
N PRO A 32 -2.14 6.54 -14.30
CA PRO A 32 -0.79 6.61 -13.72
C PRO A 32 -0.41 8.06 -13.32
N GLN A 33 -0.80 9.04 -14.14
CA GLN A 33 -0.59 10.45 -13.84
C GLN A 33 -1.32 10.90 -12.56
N SER A 34 -2.60 10.53 -12.40
CA SER A 34 -3.37 10.91 -11.21
C SER A 34 -2.78 10.33 -9.90
N VAL A 35 -2.13 9.16 -9.99
CA VAL A 35 -1.41 8.55 -8.87
C VAL A 35 -0.19 9.41 -8.51
N GLN A 36 0.57 9.88 -9.50
CA GLN A 36 1.69 10.80 -9.28
C GLN A 36 1.24 12.15 -8.72
N GLU A 37 0.10 12.66 -9.16
CA GLU A 37 -0.52 13.87 -8.60
C GLU A 37 -0.89 13.69 -7.12
N THR A 38 -1.31 12.48 -6.72
CA THR A 38 -1.51 12.13 -5.30
C THR A 38 -0.20 12.23 -4.50
N ILE A 39 0.92 11.76 -5.06
CA ILE A 39 2.24 11.92 -4.42
C ILE A 39 2.64 13.39 -4.30
N LYS A 40 2.39 14.19 -5.34
CA LYS A 40 2.62 15.65 -5.30
C LYS A 40 1.78 16.31 -4.19
N TYR A 41 0.52 15.91 -4.05
CA TYR A 41 -0.37 16.39 -3.00
C TYR A 41 0.10 15.97 -1.60
N CYS A 42 0.55 14.72 -1.41
CA CYS A 42 1.21 14.29 -0.17
C CYS A 42 2.43 15.18 0.17
N GLY A 43 3.21 15.58 -0.84
CA GLY A 43 4.32 16.51 -0.65
C GLY A 43 3.89 17.92 -0.22
N ALA A 44 2.72 18.40 -0.68
CA ALA A 44 2.14 19.66 -0.23
C ALA A 44 1.68 19.56 1.24
N LEU A 45 0.94 18.50 1.60
CA LEU A 45 0.52 18.24 2.97
C LEU A 45 1.71 18.14 3.94
N LEU A 46 2.74 17.40 3.56
CA LEU A 46 3.93 17.26 4.38
C LEU A 46 4.68 18.59 4.54
N ARG A 47 4.69 19.45 3.52
CA ARG A 47 5.29 20.79 3.63
C ARG A 47 4.54 21.66 4.63
N GLU A 48 3.21 21.63 4.58
CA GLU A 48 2.36 22.45 5.43
C GLU A 48 2.39 21.99 6.89
N TYR A 49 2.27 20.68 7.12
CA TYR A 49 2.06 20.11 8.45
C TYR A 49 3.32 19.51 9.10
N SER A 50 4.49 19.70 8.51
CA SER A 50 5.78 19.34 9.14
C SER A 50 6.51 20.59 9.63
N LYS A 51 6.47 20.83 10.94
CA LYS A 51 7.22 21.92 11.58
C LYS A 51 8.42 21.36 12.32
N ASN A 52 9.59 21.99 12.15
CA ASN A 52 10.84 21.62 12.84
C ASN A 52 11.22 20.13 12.74
N GLY A 53 10.98 19.51 11.57
CA GLY A 53 11.29 18.10 11.34
C GLY A 53 10.35 17.11 12.06
N ASN A 54 9.26 17.59 12.68
CA ASN A 54 8.23 16.75 13.28
C ASN A 54 6.92 16.90 12.51
N SER A 55 6.58 15.88 11.74
CA SER A 55 5.31 15.83 11.01
C SER A 55 4.23 15.19 11.86
N ARG A 56 3.06 15.85 11.94
CA ARG A 56 1.86 15.28 12.58
C ARG A 56 0.94 14.61 11.55
N VAL A 57 1.23 14.73 10.27
CA VAL A 57 0.45 14.14 9.18
C VAL A 57 1.28 13.07 8.49
N HIS A 58 0.75 11.86 8.45
CA HIS A 58 1.46 10.68 7.95
C HIS A 58 0.69 10.11 6.75
N PRO A 59 1.08 10.47 5.52
CA PRO A 59 0.48 9.90 4.33
C PRO A 59 0.99 8.49 4.06
N TYR A 60 0.07 7.66 3.56
CA TYR A 60 0.26 6.30 3.09
C TYR A 60 -0.45 6.14 1.75
N ILE A 61 0.09 5.33 0.85
CA ILE A 61 -0.57 4.96 -0.39
C ILE A 61 -0.38 3.47 -0.64
N SER A 62 -1.44 2.78 -1.06
CA SER A 62 -1.40 1.34 -1.33
C SER A 62 -2.43 0.97 -2.40
N PRO A 63 -2.20 -0.11 -3.16
CA PRO A 63 -3.20 -0.59 -4.11
C PRO A 63 -4.38 -1.22 -3.37
N LEU A 64 -5.56 -1.18 -3.98
CA LEU A 64 -6.64 -2.09 -3.66
C LEU A 64 -6.23 -3.48 -4.15
N ALA A 65 -5.76 -4.31 -3.23
CA ALA A 65 -5.18 -5.62 -3.52
C ALA A 65 -5.52 -6.61 -2.39
N PRO A 66 -5.58 -7.93 -2.66
CA PRO A 66 -5.33 -8.55 -3.97
C PRO A 66 -6.57 -8.63 -4.88
N PHE A 67 -7.75 -8.23 -4.43
CA PHE A 67 -8.96 -8.31 -5.24
C PHE A 67 -9.98 -7.23 -4.89
N LEU A 68 -10.96 -7.00 -5.78
CA LEU A 68 -12.18 -6.28 -5.43
C LEU A 68 -13.01 -7.11 -4.43
N ASP A 69 -13.58 -6.45 -3.43
CA ASP A 69 -14.26 -7.13 -2.33
C ASP A 69 -15.53 -7.86 -2.80
N PRO A 70 -15.64 -9.20 -2.62
CA PRO A 70 -16.86 -9.95 -2.92
C PRO A 70 -18.09 -9.40 -2.19
N GLY A 71 -19.22 -9.30 -2.88
CA GLY A 71 -20.44 -8.66 -2.34
C GLY A 71 -20.47 -7.13 -2.47
N SER A 72 -19.38 -6.48 -2.90
CA SER A 72 -19.41 -5.07 -3.25
C SER A 72 -20.08 -4.84 -4.60
N ARG A 73 -20.68 -3.65 -4.81
CA ARG A 73 -21.28 -3.29 -6.12
C ARG A 73 -20.27 -3.38 -7.26
N ALA A 74 -19.01 -3.02 -6.98
CA ALA A 74 -17.91 -3.08 -7.94
C ALA A 74 -17.53 -4.53 -8.30
N PHE A 75 -17.63 -5.48 -7.37
CA PHE A 75 -17.39 -6.89 -7.67
C PHE A 75 -18.59 -7.57 -8.35
N GLU A 76 -19.81 -7.23 -7.93
CA GLU A 76 -21.02 -7.84 -8.48
C GLU A 76 -21.35 -7.32 -9.89
N ASN A 77 -21.10 -6.04 -10.17
CA ASN A 77 -21.36 -5.40 -11.46
C ASN A 77 -20.13 -4.62 -11.97
N PRO A 78 -19.00 -5.30 -12.25
CA PRO A 78 -17.72 -4.62 -12.47
C PRO A 78 -17.73 -3.68 -13.67
N GLN A 79 -18.33 -4.08 -14.80
CA GLN A 79 -18.37 -3.26 -16.01
C GLN A 79 -19.13 -1.94 -15.79
N LYS A 80 -20.22 -1.97 -15.01
CA LYS A 80 -21.00 -0.76 -14.67
C LYS A 80 -20.17 0.26 -13.88
N HIS A 81 -19.13 -0.21 -13.19
CA HIS A 81 -18.25 0.59 -12.35
C HIS A 81 -16.87 0.81 -12.97
N GLY A 82 -16.66 0.44 -14.24
CA GLY A 82 -15.40 0.64 -14.96
C GLY A 82 -14.29 -0.33 -14.55
N TYR A 83 -14.67 -1.52 -14.07
CA TYR A 83 -13.76 -2.61 -13.73
C TYR A 83 -13.92 -3.79 -14.68
N LYS A 84 -12.84 -4.55 -14.83
CA LYS A 84 -12.84 -5.86 -15.50
C LYS A 84 -12.17 -6.88 -14.58
N LEU A 85 -12.91 -7.92 -14.24
CA LEU A 85 -12.41 -9.01 -13.40
C LEU A 85 -11.71 -10.08 -14.24
N PHE A 86 -10.66 -10.65 -13.68
CA PHE A 86 -9.96 -11.84 -14.16
C PHE A 86 -10.36 -13.09 -13.39
N TYR A 87 -10.71 -12.94 -12.10
CA TYR A 87 -11.12 -14.03 -11.19
C TYR A 87 -12.35 -13.58 -10.39
N LYS A 88 -13.31 -14.50 -10.19
CA LYS A 88 -14.56 -14.24 -9.47
C LYS A 88 -14.87 -15.30 -8.41
N THR A 89 -14.50 -16.56 -8.62
CA THR A 89 -14.78 -17.65 -7.68
C THR A 89 -13.63 -17.86 -6.71
N LEU A 90 -13.93 -18.44 -5.54
CA LEU A 90 -12.91 -18.80 -4.55
C LEU A 90 -11.83 -19.71 -5.15
N GLU A 91 -12.21 -20.68 -5.99
CA GLU A 91 -11.25 -21.60 -6.60
C GLU A 91 -10.33 -20.87 -7.59
N GLU A 92 -10.84 -19.95 -8.40
CA GLU A 92 -10.01 -19.13 -9.29
C GLU A 92 -9.01 -18.29 -8.50
N HIS A 93 -9.43 -17.67 -7.40
CA HIS A 93 -8.54 -16.94 -6.50
C HIS A 93 -7.49 -17.86 -5.87
N ARG A 94 -7.87 -19.06 -5.43
CA ARG A 94 -6.96 -20.04 -4.85
C ARG A 94 -5.88 -20.45 -5.85
N GLN A 95 -6.23 -20.66 -7.12
CA GLN A 95 -5.27 -20.95 -8.18
C GLN A 95 -4.38 -19.75 -8.49
N ALA A 96 -4.94 -18.54 -8.52
CA ALA A 96 -4.17 -17.32 -8.76
C ALA A 96 -3.08 -17.07 -7.70
N LEU A 97 -3.25 -17.54 -6.46
CA LEU A 97 -2.21 -17.45 -5.42
C LEU A 97 -0.92 -18.20 -5.76
N LEU A 98 -0.95 -19.15 -6.69
CA LEU A 98 0.24 -19.88 -7.17
C LEU A 98 1.02 -19.08 -8.21
N ALA A 99 0.49 -17.94 -8.67
CA ALA A 99 1.12 -17.13 -9.69
C ALA A 99 2.47 -16.56 -9.21
N PRO A 100 3.43 -16.34 -10.13
CA PRO A 100 4.80 -16.01 -9.78
C PRO A 100 4.99 -14.60 -9.19
N SER A 101 3.97 -13.75 -9.26
CA SER A 101 4.00 -12.41 -8.65
C SER A 101 2.59 -11.92 -8.31
N TRP A 102 2.50 -10.97 -7.37
CA TRP A 102 1.22 -10.41 -6.92
C TRP A 102 0.45 -9.68 -8.03
N LYS A 103 1.15 -9.21 -9.08
CA LYS A 103 0.54 -8.69 -10.31
C LYS A 103 -0.51 -9.67 -10.84
N TYR A 104 -0.15 -10.94 -10.95
CA TYR A 104 -1.02 -11.99 -11.48
C TYR A 104 -2.04 -12.51 -10.45
N VAL A 105 -1.85 -12.20 -9.16
CA VAL A 105 -2.86 -12.45 -8.12
C VAL A 105 -3.98 -11.41 -8.18
N LEU A 106 -3.68 -10.17 -8.62
CA LEU A 106 -4.67 -9.10 -8.75
C LEU A 106 -5.86 -9.54 -9.61
N ASN A 107 -7.06 -9.57 -9.04
CA ASN A 107 -8.21 -10.09 -9.76
C ASN A 107 -8.87 -9.10 -10.72
N TYR A 108 -8.35 -7.89 -10.89
CA TYR A 108 -9.01 -6.88 -11.70
C TYR A 108 -8.03 -5.96 -12.43
N GLU A 109 -8.58 -5.26 -13.43
CA GLU A 109 -8.07 -4.04 -14.00
C GLU A 109 -9.21 -3.02 -14.11
N THR A 110 -8.89 -1.78 -14.47
CA THR A 110 -9.89 -0.73 -14.70
C THR A 110 -9.87 -0.33 -16.17
N GLU A 111 -10.89 0.41 -16.63
CA GLU A 111 -10.90 1.00 -17.97
C GLU A 111 -9.74 1.98 -18.24
N TRP A 112 -9.11 2.50 -17.18
CA TRP A 112 -8.08 3.55 -17.24
C TRP A 112 -6.67 3.07 -16.95
N MET A 113 -6.54 1.91 -16.31
CA MET A 113 -5.26 1.31 -15.94
C MET A 113 -5.37 -0.20 -16.08
N SER A 114 -4.51 -0.74 -16.93
CA SER A 114 -4.19 -2.16 -17.00
C SER A 114 -3.61 -2.65 -15.68
N ARG A 115 -3.64 -3.97 -15.48
CA ARG A 115 -2.96 -4.63 -14.35
C ARG A 115 -1.47 -4.24 -14.25
N ASP A 116 -0.80 -4.07 -15.38
CA ASP A 116 0.60 -3.66 -15.47
C ASP A 116 0.79 -2.23 -14.94
N GLU A 117 -0.07 -1.31 -15.37
CA GLU A 117 -0.06 0.09 -14.92
C GLU A 117 -0.43 0.24 -13.44
N LEU A 118 -1.37 -0.57 -12.93
CA LEU A 118 -1.71 -0.60 -11.50
C LEU A 118 -0.50 -0.95 -10.64
N VAL A 119 0.23 -1.98 -11.07
CA VAL A 119 1.41 -2.48 -10.36
C VAL A 119 2.57 -1.51 -10.47
N SER A 120 2.87 -1.00 -11.66
CA SER A 120 3.96 -0.02 -11.85
C SER A 120 3.69 1.28 -11.08
N SER A 121 2.48 1.83 -11.20
CA SER A 121 2.05 3.03 -10.47
C SER A 121 2.15 2.85 -8.96
N THR A 122 1.86 1.64 -8.46
CA THR A 122 2.04 1.31 -7.03
C THR A 122 3.48 1.47 -6.57
N TYR A 123 4.44 0.92 -7.32
CA TYR A 123 5.85 1.01 -6.93
C TYR A 123 6.43 2.40 -7.13
N GLU A 124 6.05 3.10 -8.19
CA GLU A 124 6.48 4.48 -8.41
C GLU A 124 5.94 5.41 -7.32
N ALA A 125 4.67 5.26 -6.96
CA ALA A 125 4.06 5.98 -5.86
C ALA A 125 4.77 5.70 -4.53
N ALA A 126 5.07 4.43 -4.26
CA ALA A 126 5.82 4.01 -3.09
C ALA A 126 7.21 4.68 -3.01
N LEU A 127 7.96 4.71 -4.13
CA LEU A 127 9.26 5.38 -4.21
C LEU A 127 9.14 6.89 -3.96
N GLY A 128 8.19 7.54 -4.63
CA GLY A 128 7.95 8.97 -4.48
C GLY A 128 7.60 9.33 -3.04
N LEU A 129 6.68 8.59 -2.43
CA LEU A 129 6.27 8.81 -1.05
C LEU A 129 7.40 8.51 -0.05
N ASN A 130 8.18 7.44 -0.25
CA ASN A 130 9.32 7.12 0.59
C ASN A 130 10.34 8.27 0.64
N ARG A 131 10.65 8.86 -0.53
CA ARG A 131 11.55 10.02 -0.62
C ARG A 131 10.98 11.25 0.09
N LEU A 132 9.68 11.51 -0.03
CA LEU A 132 9.01 12.58 0.71
C LEU A 132 9.06 12.35 2.22
N LYS A 133 8.79 11.13 2.68
CA LYS A 133 8.86 10.76 4.09
C LYS A 133 10.26 10.97 4.67
N VAL A 134 11.31 10.65 3.92
CA VAL A 134 12.70 10.98 4.32
C VAL A 134 12.91 12.49 4.38
N LYS A 135 12.54 13.22 3.32
CA LYS A 135 12.72 14.66 3.21
C LYS A 135 12.07 15.44 4.36
N TYR A 136 10.88 15.01 4.81
CA TYR A 136 10.12 15.70 5.85
C TYR A 136 10.29 15.08 7.26
N GLY A 137 11.24 14.16 7.44
CA GLY A 137 11.62 13.64 8.75
C GLY A 137 10.75 12.50 9.31
N LEU A 138 9.82 11.95 8.53
CA LEU A 138 8.99 10.82 8.93
C LEU A 138 9.78 9.49 8.91
N LEU A 139 10.81 9.40 8.07
CA LEU A 139 11.70 8.25 7.98
C LEU A 139 13.15 8.69 8.09
N ARG A 140 13.97 7.90 8.78
CA ARG A 140 15.43 8.10 8.80
C ARG A 140 16.01 7.79 7.43
N GLN A 141 17.06 8.51 7.02
CA GLN A 141 17.74 8.31 5.73
C GLN A 141 18.08 6.83 5.46
N LYS A 142 18.66 6.14 6.45
CA LYS A 142 19.01 4.71 6.35
C LYS A 142 17.79 3.82 6.12
N GLN A 143 16.67 4.11 6.78
CA GLN A 143 15.42 3.36 6.59
C GLN A 143 14.84 3.59 5.20
N GLY A 144 14.82 4.85 4.75
CA GLY A 144 14.35 5.19 3.40
C GLY A 144 15.18 4.54 2.31
N GLN A 145 16.51 4.47 2.46
CA GLN A 145 17.39 3.78 1.51
C GLN A 145 17.10 2.27 1.44
N ILE A 146 16.90 1.61 2.58
CA ILE A 146 16.54 0.18 2.63
C ILE A 146 15.21 -0.06 1.90
N ILE A 147 14.20 0.78 2.13
CA ILE A 147 12.90 0.67 1.47
C ILE A 147 13.04 0.90 -0.04
N GLU A 148 13.82 1.91 -0.46
CA GLU A 148 14.04 2.21 -1.89
C GLU A 148 14.76 1.05 -2.62
N VAL A 149 15.77 0.43 -1.99
CA VAL A 149 16.42 -0.77 -2.55
C VAL A 149 15.41 -1.90 -2.71
N ARG A 150 14.63 -2.21 -1.67
CA ARG A 150 13.60 -3.27 -1.72
C ARG A 150 12.55 -3.03 -2.82
N ILE A 151 12.10 -1.79 -2.99
CA ILE A 151 11.15 -1.45 -4.05
C ILE A 151 11.77 -1.69 -5.42
N ARG A 152 13.00 -1.22 -5.65
CA ARG A 152 13.71 -1.43 -6.93
C ARG A 152 13.97 -2.90 -7.22
N GLU A 153 14.34 -3.68 -6.22
CA GLU A 153 14.49 -5.13 -6.33
C GLU A 153 13.16 -5.80 -6.70
N ALA A 154 12.06 -5.41 -6.07
CA ALA A 154 10.73 -5.94 -6.39
C ALA A 154 10.29 -5.58 -7.83
N MET A 155 10.53 -4.36 -8.29
CA MET A 155 10.28 -3.95 -9.68
C MET A 155 11.13 -4.77 -10.67
N SER A 156 12.41 -4.97 -10.36
CA SER A 156 13.33 -5.77 -11.18
C SER A 156 12.92 -7.25 -11.24
N LEU A 157 12.47 -7.80 -10.11
CA LEU A 157 11.95 -9.16 -10.03
C LEU A 157 10.69 -9.30 -10.88
N MET A 158 9.76 -8.35 -10.78
CA MET A 158 8.53 -8.36 -11.58
C MET A 158 8.82 -8.39 -13.08
N ARG A 159 9.74 -7.53 -13.54
CA ARG A 159 10.14 -7.49 -14.95
C ARG A 159 10.73 -8.82 -15.41
N GLN A 160 11.56 -9.46 -14.59
CA GLN A 160 12.12 -10.78 -14.90
C GLN A 160 11.05 -11.87 -14.95
N VAL A 161 10.07 -11.83 -14.06
CA VAL A 161 8.91 -12.73 -14.11
C VAL A 161 8.14 -12.54 -15.42
N ASP A 162 7.86 -11.30 -15.81
CA ASP A 162 7.17 -10.97 -17.06
C ASP A 162 7.94 -11.48 -18.28
N GLU A 163 9.26 -11.27 -18.32
CA GLU A 163 10.15 -11.78 -19.37
C GLU A 163 10.15 -13.33 -19.46
N ILE A 164 10.15 -14.02 -18.31
CA ILE A 164 10.10 -15.49 -18.27
C ILE A 164 8.74 -16.01 -18.77
N LEU A 165 7.64 -15.33 -18.46
CA LEU A 165 6.31 -15.73 -18.90
C LEU A 165 6.09 -15.62 -20.41
N LEU A 166 6.90 -14.82 -21.12
CA LEU A 166 6.89 -14.74 -22.59
C LEU A 166 7.54 -15.96 -23.28
N ILE A 167 8.28 -16.78 -22.54
CA ILE A 167 8.94 -17.98 -23.07
C ILE A 167 7.90 -19.04 -23.42
N ARG A 168 7.89 -19.49 -24.67
CA ARG A 168 6.95 -20.51 -25.17
C ARG A 168 7.26 -21.92 -24.70
N ASP A 169 8.55 -22.25 -24.57
CA ASP A 169 9.00 -23.56 -24.09
C ASP A 169 8.77 -23.68 -22.58
N GLU A 170 7.90 -24.60 -22.18
CA GLU A 170 7.49 -24.80 -20.79
C GLU A 170 8.64 -25.25 -19.89
N ARG A 171 9.51 -26.15 -20.37
CA ARG A 171 10.65 -26.65 -19.57
C ARG A 171 11.63 -25.51 -19.30
N VAL A 172 11.98 -24.75 -20.34
CA VAL A 172 12.88 -23.60 -20.21
C VAL A 172 12.27 -22.53 -19.30
N ARG A 173 10.96 -22.29 -19.39
CA ARG A 173 10.24 -21.35 -18.53
C ARG A 173 10.28 -21.78 -17.07
N GLU A 174 10.01 -23.06 -16.79
CA GLU A 174 10.03 -23.61 -15.44
C GLU A 174 11.44 -23.56 -14.83
N ASP A 175 12.46 -23.97 -15.57
CA ASP A 175 13.86 -23.93 -15.13
C ASP A 175 14.31 -22.51 -14.76
N ARG A 176 14.00 -21.54 -15.62
CA ARG A 176 14.30 -20.12 -15.34
C ARG A 176 13.53 -19.58 -14.15
N MET A 177 12.25 -19.95 -14.01
CA MET A 177 11.43 -19.55 -12.87
C MET A 177 11.97 -20.14 -11.57
N ASN A 178 12.41 -21.39 -11.56
CA ASN A 178 12.99 -22.05 -10.40
C ASN A 178 14.33 -21.43 -10.02
N SER A 179 15.18 -21.11 -11.01
CA SER A 179 16.43 -20.36 -10.79
C SER A 179 16.17 -18.98 -10.17
N LEU A 180 15.14 -18.27 -10.67
CA LEU A 180 14.73 -16.99 -10.12
C LEU A 180 14.25 -17.12 -8.67
N LYS A 181 13.36 -18.09 -8.38
CA LYS A 181 12.89 -18.36 -7.02
C LYS A 181 14.04 -18.69 -6.07
N ALA A 182 15.00 -19.52 -6.49
CA ALA A 182 16.16 -19.87 -5.69
C ALA A 182 17.02 -18.64 -5.34
N ARG A 183 17.17 -17.70 -6.27
CA ARG A 183 17.92 -16.45 -6.04
C ARG A 183 17.23 -15.51 -5.03
N PHE A 184 15.90 -15.52 -4.98
CA PHE A 184 15.10 -14.57 -4.18
C PHE A 184 14.48 -15.16 -2.91
N SER A 185 14.60 -16.47 -2.65
CA SER A 185 14.12 -17.11 -1.41
C SER A 185 14.75 -16.49 -0.15
N SER A 186 15.96 -15.91 -0.29
CA SER A 186 16.67 -15.16 0.74
C SER A 186 16.13 -13.75 1.01
N LEU A 187 15.30 -13.21 0.12
CA LEU A 187 14.74 -11.85 0.19
C LEU A 187 13.33 -11.80 0.82
N ASN A 188 12.78 -12.95 1.22
CA ASN A 188 11.53 -13.04 1.98
C ASN A 188 11.65 -12.33 3.33
N SER A 189 11.44 -11.02 3.32
CA SER A 189 11.40 -10.22 4.54
C SER A 189 10.26 -9.20 4.45
N ASP A 190 9.47 -9.20 5.53
CA ASP A 190 8.38 -8.29 5.84
C ASP A 190 8.31 -6.98 5.04
N SER A 191 7.15 -6.77 4.40
CA SER A 191 6.62 -5.51 3.87
C SER A 191 7.56 -4.72 2.94
N THR A 192 7.36 -4.87 1.62
CA THR A 192 8.18 -4.23 0.57
C THR A 192 8.06 -2.70 0.53
N ILE A 193 6.87 -2.16 0.79
CA ILE A 193 6.54 -0.74 0.56
C ILE A 193 6.43 0.08 1.85
N CYS A 194 5.82 -0.48 2.91
CA CYS A 194 5.60 0.23 4.18
C CYS A 194 5.88 -0.69 5.36
N ASN A 195 6.77 -0.28 6.26
CA ASN A 195 7.14 -1.12 7.40
C ASN A 195 5.96 -1.25 8.36
N LYS A 196 5.67 -2.48 8.84
CA LYS A 196 4.64 -2.75 9.86
C LYS A 196 4.74 -1.85 11.10
N LYS A 197 5.96 -1.40 11.48
CA LYS A 197 6.16 -0.48 12.60
C LYS A 197 5.59 0.93 12.35
N GLU A 198 5.50 1.38 11.10
CA GLU A 198 4.91 2.68 10.75
C GLU A 198 3.41 2.72 11.03
N LEU A 199 2.72 1.58 10.88
CA LEU A 199 1.27 1.43 11.10
C LEU A 199 0.91 1.22 12.57
N ARG A 200 1.90 1.05 13.46
CA ARG A 200 1.62 0.91 14.89
C ARG A 200 1.19 2.25 15.45
N TRP A 201 0.00 2.29 16.03
CA TRP A 201 -0.45 3.44 16.81
C TRP A 201 0.42 3.58 18.05
N PRO A 202 0.89 4.80 18.41
CA PRO A 202 1.65 5.04 19.62
C PRO A 202 0.72 4.95 20.84
N VAL A 203 0.40 3.73 21.27
CA VAL A 203 -0.35 3.45 22.49
C VAL A 203 0.60 3.42 23.68
N LYS A 204 0.24 4.08 24.78
CA LYS A 204 0.85 3.77 26.08
C LYS A 204 0.42 2.35 26.47
N SER A 205 1.34 1.58 27.06
CA SER A 205 1.12 0.19 27.48
C SER A 205 0.00 0.03 28.53
N MET A 206 -0.36 1.10 29.24
CA MET A 206 -1.48 1.11 30.19
C MET A 206 -2.57 2.07 29.71
N ARG A 207 -3.69 1.50 29.27
CA ARG A 207 -4.92 2.22 28.84
C ARG A 207 -6.05 2.15 29.88
N PHE A 208 -5.84 1.45 30.99
CA PHE A 208 -6.85 1.37 32.04
C PHE A 208 -6.73 2.58 32.96
N ASN A 209 -7.83 3.30 33.12
CA ASN A 209 -8.01 4.18 34.26
C ASN A 209 -8.26 3.29 35.48
N TYR A 210 -7.18 2.72 36.03
CA TYR A 210 -7.24 1.80 37.18
C TYR A 210 -8.10 2.35 38.34
N PRO A 211 -8.04 3.65 38.70
CA PRO A 211 -8.96 4.22 39.67
C PRO A 211 -10.44 4.00 39.32
N ARG A 212 -10.84 4.24 38.07
CA ARG A 212 -12.22 3.98 37.59
C ARG A 212 -12.57 2.50 37.54
N VAL A 213 -11.63 1.64 37.14
CA VAL A 213 -11.84 0.18 37.08
C VAL A 213 -12.03 -0.38 38.48
N ILE A 214 -11.20 0.05 39.44
CA ILE A 214 -11.29 -0.33 40.85
C ILE A 214 -12.59 0.23 41.46
N TRP A 215 -12.92 1.50 41.21
CA TRP A 215 -14.18 2.09 41.67
C TRP A 215 -15.41 1.34 41.14
N ALA A 216 -15.45 1.01 39.84
CA ALA A 216 -16.55 0.25 39.26
C ALA A 216 -16.66 -1.19 39.80
N ALA A 217 -15.54 -1.80 40.17
CA ALA A 217 -15.51 -3.12 40.79
C ALA A 217 -15.97 -3.09 42.26
N LEU A 218 -15.67 -2.01 42.98
CA LEU A 218 -16.06 -1.83 44.39
C LEU A 218 -17.49 -1.30 44.54
N ALA A 219 -17.98 -0.48 43.61
CA ALA A 219 -19.35 0.06 43.60
C ALA A 219 -20.43 -0.96 43.20
N LYS A 220 -20.03 -2.20 42.86
CA LYS A 220 -20.93 -3.34 42.59
C LYS A 220 -21.10 -4.30 43.79
N LYS A 221 -20.64 -3.91 44.98
CA LYS A 221 -21.02 -4.53 46.25
C LYS A 221 -21.97 -3.60 46.99
#